data_AF-A0A7C2ZUT6-F1
#
_entry.id   AF-A0A7C2ZUT6-F1
#
_cell.length_a   1.000
_cell.length_b   1.000
_cell.length_c   1.000
_cell.angle_alpha   90.00
_cell.angle_beta   90.00
_cell.angle_gamma   90.00
#
_symmetry.space_group_name_H-M   'P 1'
#
loop_
_entity.id
_entity.type
_entity.pdbx_description
1 polymer ?
#
loop_
_entity_poly.entity_id
_entity_poly.type
_entity_poly.pdbx_seq_one_letter_code
_entity_poly.pdbx_strand_id
1 'polypeptide(L)'
;MLVRVNPLSVYDEYGSPLLNLSSGWVRVKPGDTAILSSYWHDAKPGTYETQVRADYITGYAYFSGTVEVPETITVAKKEVKKFPWWLILLLILLAVVYWWYRQ
;
A
#
# COMPACT_ATOMS: atom_id res chain seq x y z
N MET A 1 3.29 -11.27 22.25
CA MET A 1 3.75 -9.91 22.60
C MET A 1 2.99 -8.91 21.75
N LEU A 2 2.49 -7.82 22.33
CA LEU A 2 1.91 -6.72 21.56
C LEU A 2 3.03 -5.72 21.24
N VAL A 3 3.12 -5.32 19.99
CA VAL A 3 4.14 -4.41 19.48
C VAL A 3 3.47 -3.34 18.64
N ARG A 4 3.94 -2.10 18.78
CA ARG A 4 3.52 -0.97 17.95
C ARG A 4 4.72 -0.08 17.69
N VAL A 5 4.79 0.52 16.50
CA VAL A 5 5.72 1.60 16.22
C VAL A 5 5.10 2.93 16.63
N ASN A 6 5.75 3.63 17.56
CA ASN A 6 5.36 4.96 18.02
C ASN A 6 6.52 5.69 18.74
N PRO A 7 7.06 6.81 18.22
CA PRO A 7 6.86 7.36 16.88
C PRO A 7 7.77 6.68 15.83
N LEU A 8 7.35 6.77 14.57
CA LEU A 8 8.21 6.68 13.39
C LEU A 8 8.40 8.11 12.87
N SER A 9 9.53 8.72 13.18
CA SER A 9 9.88 10.07 12.80
C SER A 9 10.64 10.05 11.48
N VAL A 10 10.20 10.87 10.52
CA VAL A 10 10.86 11.05 9.23
C VAL A 10 11.45 12.46 9.19
N TYR A 11 12.71 12.55 8.80
CA TYR A 11 13.46 13.78 8.68
C TYR A 11 13.88 13.99 7.23
N ASP A 12 13.99 15.25 6.82
CA ASP A 12 14.59 15.61 5.54
C ASP A 12 16.13 15.47 5.57
N GLU A 13 16.76 15.69 4.42
CA GLU A 13 18.22 15.71 4.26
C GLU A 13 18.93 16.78 5.11
N TYR A 14 18.19 17.75 5.65
CA TYR A 14 18.69 18.82 6.52
C TYR A 14 18.43 18.54 8.01
N GLY A 15 17.87 17.37 8.36
CA GLY A 15 17.54 16.98 9.72
C GLY A 15 16.28 17.64 10.29
N SER A 16 15.47 18.29 9.46
CA SER A 16 14.19 18.89 9.88
C SER A 16 13.11 17.80 9.96
N PRO A 17 12.31 17.77 11.04
CA PRO A 17 11.24 16.78 11.19
C PRO A 17 10.12 17.05 10.18
N LEU A 18 9.88 16.09 9.29
CA LEU A 18 8.80 16.16 8.31
C LEU A 18 7.49 15.59 8.86
N LEU A 19 7.57 14.43 9.51
CA LEU A 19 6.38 13.67 9.87
C LEU A 19 6.64 12.72 11.04
N ASN A 20 5.62 12.54 11.88
CA ASN A 20 5.58 11.47 12.88
C ASN A 20 4.43 10.52 12.52
N LEU A 21 4.79 9.30 12.18
CA LEU A 21 3.88 8.22 11.86
C LEU A 21 3.79 7.24 13.03
N SER A 22 2.73 6.44 13.04
CA SER A 22 2.61 5.33 13.97
C SER A 22 1.95 4.14 13.28
N SER A 23 2.32 2.93 13.69
CA SER A 23 1.66 1.73 13.22
C SER A 23 0.43 1.43 14.08
N GLY A 24 -0.41 0.50 13.60
CA GLY A 24 -1.35 -0.22 14.46
C GLY A 24 -0.65 -1.15 15.45
N TRP A 25 -1.40 -1.67 16.41
CA TRP A 25 -0.93 -2.73 17.30
C TRP A 25 -0.94 -4.07 16.57
N VAL A 26 0.18 -4.79 16.64
CA VAL A 26 0.31 -6.14 16.07
C VAL A 26 0.75 -7.11 17.17
N ARG A 27 0.15 -8.30 17.18
CA ARG A 27 0.53 -9.38 18.07
C ARG A 27 1.60 -10.24 17.40
N VAL A 28 2.77 -10.33 18.01
CA VAL A 28 3.90 -11.14 17.55
C VAL A 28 4.13 -12.28 18.54
N LYS A 29 4.32 -13.51 18.06
CA LYS A 29 4.66 -14.65 18.93
C LYS A 29 6.18 -14.71 19.17
N PRO A 30 6.65 -15.34 20.25
CA PRO A 30 8.09 -15.54 20.46
C PRO A 30 8.71 -16.31 19.30
N GLY A 31 9.82 -15.80 18.76
CA GLY A 31 10.51 -16.39 17.61
C GLY A 31 9.95 -16.04 16.22
N ASP A 32 8.79 -15.37 16.16
CA ASP A 32 8.20 -14.91 14.91
C ASP A 32 8.65 -13.48 14.56
N THR A 33 8.70 -13.21 13.25
CA THR A 33 8.90 -11.85 12.70
C THR A 33 7.57 -11.31 12.20
N ALA A 34 7.26 -10.06 12.51
CA ALA A 34 6.07 -9.37 11.99
C ALA A 34 6.47 -8.06 11.31
N ILE A 35 5.73 -7.71 10.26
CA ILE A 35 5.89 -6.45 9.56
C ILE A 35 4.96 -5.41 10.20
N LEU A 36 5.53 -4.29 10.65
CA LEU A 36 4.79 -3.14 11.16
C LEU A 36 4.78 -2.07 10.09
N SER A 37 3.63 -1.88 9.44
CA SER A 37 3.48 -0.91 8.36
C SER A 37 2.90 0.41 8.88
N SER A 38 3.43 1.51 8.36
CA SER A 38 2.91 2.86 8.51
C SER A 38 2.66 3.45 7.12
N TYR A 39 1.61 4.25 6.98
CA TYR A 39 1.26 4.83 5.68
C TYR A 39 1.72 6.28 5.59
N TRP A 40 2.45 6.60 4.52
CA TRP A 40 2.88 7.96 4.21
C TRP A 40 2.23 8.41 2.89
N HIS A 41 1.34 9.39 2.97
CA HIS A 41 0.72 10.03 1.80
C HIS A 41 1.65 11.10 1.23
N ASP A 42 1.71 11.20 -0.10
CA ASP A 42 2.39 12.27 -0.86
C ASP A 42 3.89 12.42 -0.55
N ALA A 43 4.57 11.31 -0.28
CA ALA A 43 6.02 11.28 -0.15
C ALA A 43 6.66 11.77 -1.46
N LYS A 44 7.50 12.82 -1.36
CA LYS A 44 8.28 13.29 -2.49
C LYS A 44 9.46 12.34 -2.72
N PRO A 45 9.97 12.24 -3.95
CA PRO A 45 11.22 11.53 -4.21
C PRO A 45 12.38 12.17 -3.46
N GLY A 46 13.28 11.34 -2.93
CA GLY A 46 14.44 11.81 -2.18
C GLY A 46 14.92 10.82 -1.13
N THR A 47 15.97 11.19 -0.43
CA THR A 47 16.57 10.42 0.65
C THR A 47 16.13 11.00 1.99
N TYR A 48 15.57 10.16 2.86
CA TYR A 48 15.03 10.56 4.14
C TYR A 48 15.68 9.80 5.27
N GLU A 49 16.01 10.50 6.35
CA GLU A 49 16.39 9.83 7.60
C GLU A 49 15.13 9.44 8.36
N THR A 50 15.11 8.21 8.86
CA THR A 50 13.98 7.68 9.61
C THR A 50 14.45 7.17 10.96
N GLN A 51 13.69 7.52 11.99
CA GLN A 51 13.90 7.07 13.35
C GLN A 51 12.65 6.34 13.81
N VAL A 52 12.81 5.07 14.15
CA VAL A 52 11.72 4.17 14.48
C VAL A 52 11.87 3.72 15.92
N ARG A 53 10.83 3.98 16.72
CA ARG A 53 10.70 3.42 18.05
C ARG A 53 9.63 2.33 18.06
N ALA A 54 10.03 1.11 18.36
CA ALA A 54 9.12 -0.01 18.58
C ALA A 54 8.85 -0.15 20.08
N ASP A 55 7.62 0.08 20.50
CA ASP A 55 7.18 -0.07 21.88
C ASP A 55 6.70 -1.50 22.15
N TYR A 56 7.13 -2.01 23.29
CA TYR A 56 6.87 -3.34 23.81
C TYR A 56 6.25 -3.23 25.21
N ILE A 57 5.52 -4.25 25.65
CA ILE A 57 5.07 -4.32 27.06
C ILE A 57 6.28 -4.30 28.01
N THR A 58 7.40 -4.87 27.59
CA THR A 58 8.62 -5.03 28.39
C THR A 58 9.65 -3.92 28.19
N GLY A 59 9.38 -2.89 27.39
CA GLY A 59 10.33 -1.82 27.10
C GLY A 59 10.16 -1.20 25.71
N TYR A 60 11.24 -0.74 25.11
CA TYR A 60 11.24 -0.20 23.75
C TYR A 60 12.55 -0.54 23.04
N ALA A 61 12.51 -0.66 21.72
CA ALA A 61 13.71 -0.68 20.88
C ALA A 61 13.71 0.53 19.95
N TYR A 62 14.91 0.97 19.60
CA TYR A 62 15.11 2.12 18.75
C TYR A 62 16.00 1.74 17.56
N PHE A 63 15.64 2.22 16.38
CA PHE A 63 16.38 2.00 15.16
C PHE A 63 16.37 3.26 14.32
N SER A 64 17.53 3.64 13.78
CA SER A 64 17.68 4.73 12.83
C SER A 64 18.20 4.19 11.52
N GLY A 65 17.64 4.65 10.41
CA GLY A 65 18.09 4.25 9.08
C GLY A 65 17.64 5.23 8.02
N THR A 66 18.23 5.09 6.84
CA THR A 66 17.94 5.94 5.68
C THR A 66 17.01 5.21 4.72
N VAL A 67 15.99 5.89 4.22
CA VAL A 67 15.03 5.37 3.24
C VAL A 67 15.08 6.24 1.99
N GLU A 68 15.26 5.59 0.84
CA GLU A 68 15.23 6.25 -0.46
C GLU A 68 13.84 6.07 -1.11
N VAL A 69 13.19 7.19 -1.44
CA VAL A 69 11.91 7.20 -2.17
C VAL A 69 12.22 7.46 -3.65
N PRO A 70 11.95 6.50 -4.56
CA PRO A 70 12.29 6.65 -5.97
C PRO A 70 11.38 7.64 -6.69
N GLU A 71 11.90 8.31 -7.72
CA GLU A 71 11.17 9.31 -8.52
C GLU A 71 9.98 8.75 -9.30
N THR A 72 10.03 7.47 -9.67
CA THR A 72 8.99 6.83 -10.47
C THR A 72 8.49 5.57 -9.79
N ILE A 73 7.33 5.65 -9.12
CA ILE A 73 6.59 4.44 -8.75
C ILE A 73 5.91 3.95 -10.03
N THR A 74 6.55 3.04 -10.76
CA THR A 74 5.93 2.37 -11.91
C THR A 74 4.88 1.40 -11.36
N VAL A 75 3.71 1.91 -11.02
CA VAL A 75 2.57 1.07 -10.68
C VAL A 75 2.19 0.33 -11.97
N ALA A 76 2.40 -0.99 -12.01
CA ALA A 76 1.97 -1.82 -13.12
C ALA A 76 0.48 -1.60 -13.32
N LYS A 77 0.13 -0.85 -14.37
CA LYS A 77 -1.26 -0.51 -14.69
C LYS A 77 -1.96 -1.82 -15.02
N LYS A 78 -2.72 -2.36 -14.06
CA LYS A 78 -3.50 -3.58 -14.25
C LYS A 78 -4.37 -3.37 -15.49
N GLU A 79 -4.09 -4.13 -16.55
CA GLU A 79 -4.86 -4.02 -17.78
C GLU A 79 -6.32 -4.35 -17.47
N VAL A 80 -7.17 -3.33 -17.56
CA VAL A 80 -8.61 -3.51 -17.45
C VAL A 80 -9.04 -4.24 -18.72
N LYS A 81 -9.33 -5.54 -18.61
CA LYS A 81 -9.93 -6.31 -19.72
C LYS A 81 -11.19 -5.58 -20.17
N LYS A 82 -11.14 -5.00 -21.38
CA LYS A 82 -12.31 -4.35 -21.99
C LYS A 82 -13.37 -5.43 -22.22
N PHE A 83 -14.59 -5.18 -21.73
CA PHE A 83 -15.70 -6.09 -21.95
C PHE A 83 -15.97 -6.21 -23.46
N PRO A 84 -16.11 -7.43 -24.01
CA PRO A 84 -16.37 -7.64 -25.43
C PRO A 84 -17.80 -7.23 -25.81
N TRP A 85 -18.00 -5.95 -26.11
CA TRP A 85 -19.30 -5.38 -26.53
C TRP A 85 -19.91 -6.05 -27.77
N TRP A 86 -19.09 -6.72 -28.59
CA TRP A 86 -19.56 -7.49 -29.74
C TRP A 86 -20.48 -8.66 -29.34
N LEU A 87 -20.34 -9.22 -28.13
CA LEU A 87 -21.25 -10.26 -27.62
C LEU A 87 -22.68 -9.75 -27.45
N ILE A 88 -22.85 -8.48 -27.06
CA ILE A 88 -24.18 -7.85 -26.94
C ILE A 88 -24.81 -7.71 -28.32
N LEU A 89 -24.04 -7.26 -29.32
CA LEU A 89 -24.54 -7.16 -30.71
C LEU A 89 -24.94 -8.53 -31.27
N LEU A 90 -24.17 -9.58 -30.98
CA LEU A 90 -24.48 -10.94 -31.42
C LEU A 90 -25.77 -11.46 -30.77
N LEU A 91 -25.98 -11.21 -29.48
CA LEU A 91 -27.22 -11.58 -28.77
C LEU A 91 -28.44 -10.85 -29.34
N ILE A 92 -28.33 -9.55 -29.66
CA ILE A 92 -29.41 -8.79 -30.28
C ILE A 92 -29.76 -9.37 -31.65
N LEU A 93 -28.75 -9.69 -32.47
CA LEU A 93 -28.96 -10.28 -33.79
C LEU A 93 -29.66 -11.64 -33.71
N LEU A 94 -29.23 -12.51 -32.80
CA LEU A 94 -29.88 -13.80 -32.54
C LEU A 94 -31.35 -13.63 -32.11
N ALA A 95 -31.63 -12.64 -31.25
CA ALA A 95 -32.99 -12.38 -30.79
C ALA A 95 -33.92 -11.93 -31.94
N VAL A 96 -33.41 -11.09 -32.85
CA VAL A 96 -34.14 -10.65 -34.04
C VAL A 96 -34.42 -11.83 -34.98
N VAL A 97 -33.40 -12.64 -35.27
CA VAL A 97 -33.55 -13.84 -36.12
C VAL A 97 -34.54 -14.83 -35.51
N TYR A 98 -34.45 -15.06 -34.20
CA TYR A 98 -35.37 -15.94 -33.49
C TYR A 98 -36.82 -15.44 -33.54
N TRP A 99 -37.03 -14.12 -33.38
CA TRP A 99 -38.35 -13.52 -33.51
C TRP A 99 -38.93 -13.72 -34.91
N TRP A 100 -38.10 -13.54 -35.94
CA TRP A 100 -38.50 -13.72 -37.33
C TRP A 100 -38.85 -15.17 -37.66
N TYR A 101 -38.16 -16.14 -37.05
CA TYR A 101 -38.43 -17.57 -37.25
C TYR A 101 -39.66 -18.08 -36.48
N ARG A 102 -40.11 -17.33 -35.46
CA ARG A 102 -41.27 -17.68 -34.62
C ARG A 102 -42.58 -17.10 -35.18
N GLN A 103 -42.50 -16.08 -36.04
CA GLN A 103 -43.63 -15.45 -36.73
C GLN A 103 -43.99 -16.21 -38.00
#